data_AF-A0A0S4XLP4-F1
#
_entry.id   AF-A0A0S4XLP4-F1
#
_cell.length_a   1.000
_cell.length_b   1.000
_cell.length_c   1.000
_cell.angle_alpha   90.00
_cell.angle_beta   90.00
_cell.angle_gamma   90.00
#
_symmetry.space_group_name_H-M   'P 1'
#
loop_
_entity.id
_entity.type
_entity.pdbx_description
1 polymer ?
#
loop_
_entity_poly.entity_id
_entity_poly.type
_entity_poly.pdbx_seq_one_letter_code
_entity_poly.pdbx_strand_id
1 'polypeptide(L)'
;MCKDLLLARAKTSLFNANEVTPELCETACAEAKELTDNKPIKTTMLIDLAIVRLKLHLKVDVDPIEEKLAMNAIKEAKLLPATESTGTEIKKSTIKTGIRTSEWDM
;
A
#
# COMPACT_ATOMS: atom_id res chain seq x y z
N MET A 1 -1.74 6.85 -9.39
CA MET A 1 -1.55 6.82 -7.92
C MET A 1 -0.82 5.55 -7.45
N CYS A 2 -1.38 4.34 -7.60
CA CYS A 2 -0.66 3.14 -7.13
C CYS A 2 0.60 2.85 -7.96
N LYS A 3 0.53 3.03 -9.29
CA LYS A 3 1.65 2.87 -10.24
C LYS A 3 2.88 3.71 -9.88
N ASP A 4 2.70 5.01 -9.65
CA ASP A 4 3.80 5.94 -9.38
C ASP A 4 4.50 5.65 -8.05
N LEU A 5 3.73 5.35 -7.00
CA LEU A 5 4.29 4.98 -5.69
C LEU A 5 5.01 3.63 -5.75
N LEU A 6 4.44 2.65 -6.45
CA LEU A 6 5.04 1.33 -6.61
C LEU A 6 6.33 1.44 -7.42
N LEU A 7 6.34 2.22 -8.51
CA LEU A 7 7.52 2.44 -9.33
C LEU A 7 8.65 3.13 -8.53
N ALA A 8 8.32 4.17 -7.75
CA ALA A 8 9.30 4.82 -6.87
C ALA A 8 9.87 3.85 -5.84
N ARG A 9 9.02 3.05 -5.20
CA ARG A 9 9.45 2.09 -4.17
C ARG A 9 10.21 0.90 -4.76
N ALA A 10 9.80 0.42 -5.93
CA ALA A 10 10.47 -0.64 -6.66
C ALA A 10 11.86 -0.18 -7.12
N LYS A 11 12.02 1.04 -7.64
CA LYS A 11 13.34 1.58 -8.00
C LYS A 11 14.29 1.71 -6.82
N THR A 12 13.78 2.00 -5.63
CA THR A 12 14.60 2.05 -4.40
C THR A 12 14.91 0.65 -3.87
N SER A 13 13.98 -0.30 -4.00
CA SER A 13 14.10 -1.63 -3.41
C SER A 13 14.76 -2.66 -4.31
N LEU A 14 14.74 -2.48 -5.64
CA LEU A 14 15.29 -3.39 -6.61
C LEU A 14 16.55 -2.77 -7.22
N PHE A 15 17.66 -3.49 -7.11
CA PHE A 15 18.93 -3.11 -7.74
C PHE A 15 18.88 -3.20 -9.27
N ASN A 16 17.88 -3.88 -9.85
CA ASN A 16 17.71 -4.02 -11.30
C ASN A 16 16.59 -3.11 -11.86
N ALA A 17 16.77 -1.79 -11.71
CA ALA A 17 15.78 -0.78 -12.12
C ALA A 17 15.41 -0.83 -13.61
N ASN A 18 16.23 -1.45 -14.46
CA ASN A 18 15.97 -1.58 -15.90
C ASN A 18 14.89 -2.61 -16.24
N GLU A 19 14.68 -3.61 -15.40
CA GLU A 19 13.63 -4.62 -15.61
C GLU A 19 12.27 -4.17 -15.06
N VAL A 20 12.25 -3.11 -14.23
CA VAL A 20 11.03 -2.52 -13.67
C VAL A 20 10.34 -1.65 -14.73
N THR A 21 9.59 -2.30 -15.63
CA THR A 21 8.80 -1.60 -16.64
C THR A 21 7.49 -1.07 -16.03
N PRO A 22 6.97 0.07 -16.55
CA PRO A 22 5.71 0.63 -16.07
C PRO A 22 4.52 -0.29 -16.30
N GLU A 23 4.59 -1.17 -17.30
CA GLU A 23 3.57 -2.17 -17.61
C GLU A 23 3.56 -3.29 -16.56
N LEU A 24 4.72 -3.75 -16.11
CA LEU A 24 4.84 -4.77 -15.07
C LEU A 24 4.34 -4.26 -13.71
N CYS A 25 4.58 -2.99 -13.40
CA CYS A 25 4.01 -2.36 -12.21
C CYS A 25 2.48 -2.26 -12.27
N GLU A 26 1.93 -2.10 -13.47
CA GLU A 26 0.49 -1.99 -13.69
C GLU A 26 -0.21 -3.35 -13.58
N THR A 27 0.37 -4.40 -14.15
CA THR A 27 -0.10 -5.77 -13.97
C THR A 27 -0.02 -6.20 -12.50
N ALA A 28 1.10 -5.95 -11.82
CA ALA A 28 1.25 -6.26 -10.39
C ALA A 28 0.24 -5.50 -9.52
N CYS A 29 -0.07 -4.23 -9.85
CA CYS A 29 -1.12 -3.47 -9.16
C CYS A 29 -2.52 -4.03 -9.42
N ALA A 30 -2.80 -4.48 -10.64
CA ALA A 30 -4.08 -5.07 -11.00
C ALA A 30 -4.29 -6.39 -10.25
N GLU A 31 -3.31 -7.29 -10.31
CA GLU A 31 -3.34 -8.55 -9.56
C GLU A 31 -3.51 -8.31 -8.06
N ALA A 32 -2.82 -7.31 -7.50
CA ALA A 32 -2.96 -6.96 -6.10
C ALA A 32 -4.37 -6.51 -5.72
N LYS A 33 -5.05 -5.76 -6.60
CA LYS A 33 -6.45 -5.36 -6.41
C LYS A 33 -7.42 -6.53 -6.55
N GLU A 34 -7.15 -7.45 -7.48
CA GLU A 34 -7.95 -8.67 -7.64
C GLU A 34 -7.84 -9.57 -6.42
N LEU A 35 -6.63 -9.76 -5.88
CA LEU A 35 -6.39 -10.53 -4.65
C LEU A 35 -7.05 -9.95 -3.40
N THR A 36 -7.46 -8.70 -3.47
CA THR A 36 -8.09 -7.96 -2.37
C THR A 36 -9.57 -7.69 -2.62
N ASP A 37 -10.16 -8.32 -3.66
CA ASP A 37 -11.56 -8.18 -4.05
C ASP A 37 -12.00 -6.71 -4.23
N ASN A 38 -11.09 -5.83 -4.67
CA ASN A 38 -11.32 -4.37 -4.74
C ASN A 38 -11.83 -3.73 -3.43
N LYS A 39 -11.58 -4.36 -2.28
CA LYS A 39 -11.97 -3.82 -0.98
C LYS A 39 -11.18 -2.55 -0.67
N PRO A 40 -11.74 -1.64 0.14
CA PRO A 40 -11.07 -0.39 0.54
C PRO A 40 -9.96 -0.67 1.57
N ILE A 41 -8.87 -1.28 1.11
CA ILE A 41 -7.67 -1.52 1.90
C ILE A 41 -6.78 -0.29 1.85
N LYS A 42 -6.02 -0.08 2.92
CA LYS A 42 -4.98 0.96 2.97
C LYS A 42 -4.04 0.82 1.77
N THR A 43 -3.83 1.92 1.06
CA THR A 43 -2.95 1.98 -0.12
C THR A 43 -1.56 1.42 0.13
N THR A 44 -1.02 1.60 1.34
CA THR A 44 0.29 1.05 1.74
C THR A 44 0.34 -0.46 1.66
N MET A 45 -0.68 -1.16 2.21
CA MET A 45 -0.75 -2.63 2.18
C MET A 45 -0.94 -3.17 0.77
N LEU A 46 -1.70 -2.45 -0.06
CA LEU A 46 -1.86 -2.79 -1.46
C LEU A 46 -0.51 -2.69 -2.20
N ILE A 47 0.28 -1.65 -1.92
CA ILE A 47 1.63 -1.49 -2.48
C ILE A 47 2.56 -2.59 -2.00
N ASP A 48 2.54 -2.95 -0.70
CA ASP A 48 3.38 -4.01 -0.16
C ASP A 48 3.10 -5.37 -0.86
N LEU A 49 1.82 -5.67 -1.08
CA LEU A 49 1.41 -6.87 -1.80
C LEU A 49 1.81 -6.81 -3.29
N ALA A 50 1.65 -5.65 -3.93
CA ALA A 50 2.03 -5.44 -5.31
C ALA A 50 3.55 -5.50 -5.53
N ILE A 51 4.37 -5.11 -4.55
CA ILE A 51 5.84 -5.27 -4.59
C ILE A 51 6.24 -6.74 -4.56
N VAL A 52 5.63 -7.54 -3.68
CA VAL A 52 5.87 -8.99 -3.65
C VAL A 52 5.52 -9.61 -5.00
N ARG A 53 4.42 -9.17 -5.61
CA ARG A 53 4.01 -9.64 -6.93
C ARG A 53 4.97 -9.22 -8.04
N LEU A 54 5.45 -7.98 -7.99
CA LEU A 54 6.46 -7.48 -8.92
C LEU A 54 7.78 -8.28 -8.80
N LYS A 55 8.22 -8.58 -7.57
CA LYS A 55 9.42 -9.40 -7.31
C LYS A 55 9.28 -10.82 -7.87
N LEU A 56 8.09 -11.42 -7.72
CA LEU A 56 7.76 -12.73 -8.33
C LEU A 56 7.89 -12.70 -9.86
N HIS A 57 7.38 -11.65 -10.52
CA HIS A 57 7.51 -11.50 -11.98
C HIS A 57 8.96 -11.32 -12.42
N LEU A 58 9.74 -10.56 -11.64
CA LEU A 58 11.17 -10.32 -11.88
C LEU A 58 12.05 -11.52 -11.47
N LYS A 59 11.47 -12.58 -10.90
CA LYS A 59 12.20 -13.75 -10.36
C LYS A 59 13.28 -13.35 -9.35
N VAL A 60 13.01 -12.29 -8.58
CA VAL A 60 13.87 -11.81 -7.49
C VAL A 60 13.43 -12.48 -6.20
N ASP A 61 14.39 -12.82 -5.35
CA ASP A 61 14.10 -13.34 -4.02
C ASP A 61 13.22 -12.38 -3.21
N VAL A 62 12.18 -12.93 -2.61
CA VAL A 62 11.26 -12.20 -1.75
C VAL A 62 11.72 -12.40 -0.31
N ASP A 63 11.90 -11.30 0.42
CA ASP A 63 12.26 -11.40 1.83
C ASP A 63 11.10 -11.99 2.64
N PRO A 64 11.38 -12.84 3.64
CA PRO A 64 10.35 -13.47 4.46
C PRO A 64 9.52 -12.45 5.28
N ILE A 65 10.04 -11.23 5.46
CA ILE A 65 9.32 -10.13 6.10
C ILE A 65 8.23 -9.59 5.15
N GLU A 66 8.55 -9.44 3.86
CA GLU A 66 7.62 -8.95 2.85
C GLU A 66 6.50 -9.96 2.59
N GLU A 67 6.83 -11.26 2.59
CA GLU A 67 5.84 -12.34 2.49
C GLU A 67 4.83 -12.28 3.65
N LYS A 68 5.31 -12.11 4.89
CA LYS A 68 4.43 -11.94 6.05
C LYS A 68 3.55 -10.69 5.93
N LEU A 69 4.09 -9.61 5.39
CA LEU A 69 3.37 -8.36 5.20
C LEU A 69 2.24 -8.52 4.16
N ALA A 70 2.53 -9.19 3.04
CA ALA A 70 1.53 -9.53 2.03
C ALA A 70 0.44 -10.46 2.59
N MET A 71 0.81 -11.48 3.39
CA MET A 71 -0.18 -12.33 4.07
C MET A 71 -1.06 -11.54 5.04
N ASN A 72 -0.49 -10.58 5.78
CA ASN A 72 -1.27 -9.72 6.67
C ASN A 72 -2.25 -8.84 5.89
N ALA A 73 -1.82 -8.27 4.76
CA ALA A 73 -2.70 -7.51 3.87
C ALA A 73 -3.89 -8.35 3.38
N ILE A 74 -3.67 -9.61 3.02
CA ILE A 74 -4.74 -10.54 2.61
C ILE A 74 -5.66 -10.88 3.79
N LYS A 75 -5.12 -11.06 5.00
CA LYS A 75 -5.93 -11.31 6.20
C LYS A 75 -6.81 -10.10 6.53
N GLU A 76 -6.27 -8.89 6.45
CA GLU A 76 -7.04 -7.66 6.64
C GLU A 76 -8.08 -7.48 5.54
N ALA A 77 -7.75 -7.79 4.28
CA ALA A 77 -8.72 -7.84 3.19
C ALA A 77 -9.91 -8.75 3.51
N LYS A 78 -9.63 -9.94 4.07
CA LYS A 78 -10.66 -10.92 4.45
C LYS A 78 -11.51 -10.46 5.63
N LEU A 79 -10.90 -9.80 6.63
CA LEU A 79 -11.61 -9.26 7.79
C LEU A 79 -12.51 -8.07 7.44
N LEU A 80 -12.15 -7.29 6.41
CA LEU A 80 -12.97 -6.17 5.99
C LEU A 80 -14.31 -6.70 5.44
N PRO A 81 -15.46 -6.24 5.98
CA PRO A 81 -16.75 -6.57 5.41
C PRO A 81 -16.78 -6.06 3.97
N ALA A 82 -17.33 -6.87 3.06
CA ALA A 82 -17.67 -6.44 1.71
C ALA A 82 -18.66 -5.28 1.87
N THR A 83 -18.14 -4.05 1.86
CA THR A 83 -18.98 -2.87 2.01
C THR A 83 -19.60 -2.66 0.65
N GLU A 84 -20.83 -3.16 0.50
CA GLU A 84 -21.76 -2.60 -0.47
C GLU A 84 -21.70 -1.09 -0.39
N SER A 85 -21.55 -0.47 -1.56
CA SER A 85 -21.62 0.96 -1.79
C SER A 85 -22.65 1.65 -0.91
N THR A 86 -22.20 2.46 0.05
CA THR A 86 -22.92 3.67 0.46
C THR A 86 -21.99 4.56 1.28
N GLY A 87 -21.83 5.80 0.82
CA GLY A 87 -20.91 6.77 1.39
C GLY A 87 -21.04 6.86 2.91
N THR A 88 -19.95 6.61 3.62
CA THR A 88 -19.85 6.97 5.03
C THR A 88 -18.61 7.83 5.20
N GLU A 89 -18.89 9.07 5.58
CA GLU A 89 -17.95 10.14 5.78
C GLU A 89 -16.69 9.69 6.53
N ILE A 90 -15.56 10.06 5.94
CA ILE A 90 -14.28 10.13 6.61
C ILE A 90 -14.47 11.12 7.77
N LYS A 91 -14.77 10.63 8.98
CA LYS A 91 -14.70 11.45 10.19
C LYS A 91 -13.25 11.88 10.36
N LYS A 92 -12.91 13.05 9.80
CA LYS A 92 -11.68 13.78 10.10
C LYS A 92 -11.74 14.10 11.59
N SER A 93 -11.17 13.25 12.44
CA SER A 93 -10.87 13.62 13.81
C SER A 93 -9.83 14.75 13.74
N THR A 94 -10.31 15.99 13.79
CA THR A 94 -9.49 17.18 13.93
C THR A 94 -8.68 17.02 15.21
N ILE A 95 -7.40 16.71 15.07
CA ILE A 95 -6.44 16.81 16.16
C ILE A 95 -6.35 18.32 16.46
N LYS A 96 -7.03 18.77 17.52
CA LYS A 96 -6.85 20.13 18.03
C LYS A 96 -5.43 20.20 18.59
N THR A 97 -4.50 20.69 17.79
CA THR A 97 -3.18 21.08 18.28
C THR A 97 -3.39 22.28 19.20
N GLY A 98 -3.51 22.01 20.51
CA GLY A 98 -3.54 23.05 21.52
C GLY A 98 -2.18 23.74 21.53
N ILE A 99 -2.13 24.97 21.04
CA ILE A 99 -0.96 25.83 21.21
C ILE A 99 -0.89 26.15 22.71
N ARG A 100 0.16 25.69 23.39
CA ARG A 100 0.44 26.12 24.76
C ARG A 100 1.03 27.53 24.67
N THR A 101 0.21 28.55 24.92
CA THR A 101 0.72 29.89 25.20
C THR A 101 1.19 29.89 26.66
N SER A 102 2.50 29.82 26.89
CA SER A 102 3.07 30.11 28.20
C SER A 102 3.22 31.61 28.38
N GLU A 103 2.77 32.11 29.52
CA GLU A 103 2.83 33.53 29.94
C GLU A 103 4.26 34.01 30.26
N TRP A 104 5.27 33.19 29.94
CA TRP A 104 6.69 33.39 30.26
C TRP A 104 7.55 33.68 29.01
N ASP A 105 6.94 33.74 27.82
CA ASP A 105 7.57 34.30 26.62
C ASP A 105 7.30 35.81 26.62
N MET A 106 8.06 36.54 27.44
CA MET A 106 8.19 38.01 27.41
C MET A 106 9.65 38.37 27.15
#